data_AF-A0A968C025-F1
#
_entry.id   AF-A0A968C025-F1
#
_cell.length_a   1.000
_cell.length_b   1.000
_cell.length_c   1.000
_cell.angle_alpha   90.00
_cell.angle_beta   90.00
_cell.angle_gamma   90.00
#
_symmetry.space_group_name_H-M   'P 1'
#
loop_
_entity.id
_entity.type
_entity.pdbx_description
1 polymer ?
#
loop_
_entity_poly.entity_id
_entity_poly.type
_entity_poly.pdbx_seq_one_letter_code
_entity_poly.pdbx_strand_id
1 'polypeptide(L)'
;MSELVKAMADMREEDALRLTREMVESGADPTAILGAAREAMDIVGQRYEAGEYFLPELVMAGEMLNQITALVKPELAKLPQVERKGKVLIGTV
;
A
#
# COMPACT_ATOMS: atom_id res chain seq x y z
N MET A 1 -7.96 -12.56 -2.83
CA MET A 1 -7.85 -11.43 -1.88
C MET A 1 -6.90 -11.85 -0.76
N SER A 2 -5.73 -11.21 -0.65
CA SER A 2 -4.80 -11.46 0.46
C SER A 2 -5.35 -10.86 1.76
N GLU A 3 -4.89 -11.35 2.92
CA GLU A 3 -5.33 -10.82 4.22
C GLU A 3 -5.01 -9.33 4.38
N LEU A 4 -3.88 -8.88 3.81
CA LEU A 4 -3.50 -7.48 3.76
C LEU A 4 -4.50 -6.63 2.98
N VAL A 5 -4.95 -7.10 1.81
CA VAL A 5 -5.97 -6.39 0.99
C VAL A 5 -7.24 -6.21 1.80
N LYS A 6 -7.70 -7.26 2.47
CA LYS A 6 -8.91 -7.22 3.29
C LYS A 6 -8.76 -6.28 4.49
N ALA A 7 -7.64 -6.35 5.20
CA ALA A 7 -7.39 -5.48 6.35
C ALA A 7 -7.38 -4.00 5.94
N MET A 8 -6.75 -3.66 4.82
CA MET A 8 -6.74 -2.30 4.30
C MET A 8 -8.11 -1.84 3.78
N ALA A 9 -8.79 -2.68 3.00
CA ALA A 9 -10.10 -2.34 2.46
C ALA A 9 -11.15 -2.11 3.57
N ASP A 10 -11.06 -2.86 4.66
CA ASP A 10 -11.98 -2.77 5.81
C ASP A 10 -11.51 -1.76 6.89
N MET A 11 -10.54 -0.88 6.58
CA MET A 11 -10.03 0.17 7.49
C MET A 11 -9.45 -0.36 8.82
N ARG A 12 -8.87 -1.57 8.80
CA ARG A 12 -8.18 -2.17 9.96
C ARG A 12 -6.68 -1.83 9.90
N GLU A 13 -6.35 -0.60 10.28
CA GLU A 13 -4.97 -0.06 10.24
C GLU A 13 -3.97 -0.94 11.00
N GLU A 14 -4.25 -1.24 12.28
CA GLU A 14 -3.33 -2.02 13.12
C GLU A 14 -3.04 -3.41 12.52
N ASP A 15 -4.07 -4.09 12.01
CA ASP A 15 -3.94 -5.38 11.35
C ASP A 15 -3.12 -5.27 10.06
N ALA A 16 -3.39 -4.28 9.22
CA ALA A 16 -2.69 -4.08 7.97
C ALA A 16 -1.18 -3.81 8.20
N LEU A 17 -0.85 -3.00 9.19
CA LEU A 17 0.54 -2.72 9.56
C LEU A 17 1.24 -3.93 10.17
N ARG A 18 0.54 -4.69 11.02
CA ARG A 18 1.07 -5.92 11.61
C ARG A 18 1.36 -6.95 10.52
N LEU A 19 0.40 -7.23 9.64
CA LEU A 19 0.56 -8.15 8.50
C LEU A 19 1.70 -7.70 7.58
N THR A 20 1.80 -6.40 7.30
CA THR A 20 2.90 -5.86 6.48
C THR A 20 4.26 -6.13 7.12
N ARG A 21 4.41 -5.91 8.43
CA ARG A 21 5.66 -6.23 9.14
C ARG A 21 5.99 -7.71 9.09
N GLU A 22 5.01 -8.58 9.36
CA GLU A 22 5.18 -10.04 9.30
C GLU A 22 5.62 -10.48 7.88
N MET A 23 5.01 -9.92 6.83
CA MET A 23 5.38 -10.20 5.44
C MET A 23 6.81 -9.75 5.14
N VAL A 24 7.20 -8.54 5.57
CA VAL A 24 8.56 -8.02 5.41
C VAL A 24 9.58 -8.90 6.15
N GLU A 25 9.30 -9.26 7.40
CA GLU A 25 10.18 -10.11 8.23
C GLU A 25 10.31 -11.53 7.68
N SER A 26 9.25 -12.06 7.07
CA SER A 26 9.27 -13.37 6.40
C SER A 26 10.04 -13.38 5.08
N GLY A 27 10.52 -12.22 4.61
CA GLY A 27 11.23 -12.08 3.34
C GLY A 27 10.31 -12.13 2.11
N ALA A 28 9.03 -11.79 2.28
CA ALA A 28 8.10 -11.68 1.16
C ALA A 28 8.55 -10.59 0.18
N ASP A 29 8.21 -10.75 -1.10
CA ASP A 29 8.57 -9.78 -2.13
C ASP A 29 7.96 -8.39 -1.82
N PRO A 30 8.81 -7.36 -1.63
CA PRO A 30 8.35 -5.99 -1.38
C PRO A 30 7.39 -5.45 -2.45
N THR A 31 7.57 -5.86 -3.71
CA THR A 31 6.69 -5.44 -4.81
C THR A 31 5.32 -6.09 -4.73
N ALA A 32 5.23 -7.32 -4.22
CA ALA A 32 3.96 -8.01 -3.99
C ALA A 32 3.17 -7.35 -2.85
N ILE A 33 3.83 -6.91 -1.78
CA ILE A 33 3.21 -6.17 -0.67
C ILE A 33 2.60 -4.86 -1.17
N LEU A 34 3.35 -4.09 -1.97
CA LEU A 34 2.84 -2.86 -2.59
C LEU A 34 1.72 -3.13 -3.61
N GLY A 35 1.77 -4.25 -4.33
CA GLY A 35 0.70 -4.69 -5.22
C GLY A 35 -0.60 -4.93 -4.46
N ALA A 36 -0.53 -5.66 -3.35
CA ALA A 36 -1.68 -5.88 -2.46
C ALA A 36 -2.22 -4.56 -1.87
N ALA A 37 -1.35 -3.64 -1.48
CA ALA A 37 -1.78 -2.34 -0.97
C ALA A 37 -2.49 -1.49 -2.05
N ARG A 38 -2.08 -1.59 -3.32
CA ARG A 38 -2.78 -0.96 -4.45
C ARG A 38 -4.14 -1.59 -4.73
N GLU A 39 -4.23 -2.92 -4.72
CA GLU A 39 -5.50 -3.63 -4.88
C GLU A 39 -6.51 -3.21 -3.79
N ALA A 40 -6.05 -2.99 -2.55
CA ALA A 40 -6.90 -2.45 -1.50
C ALA A 40 -7.40 -1.03 -1.80
N MET A 41 -6.54 -0.16 -2.33
CA MET A 41 -6.93 1.20 -2.74
C MET A 41 -7.96 1.19 -3.85
N ASP A 42 -7.86 0.27 -4.82
CA ASP A 42 -8.85 0.13 -5.88
C ASP A 42 -10.22 -0.26 -5.32
N ILE A 43 -10.26 -1.16 -4.32
CA ILE A 43 -11.50 -1.55 -3.63
C ILE A 43 -12.09 -0.38 -2.85
N VAL A 44 -11.25 0.38 -2.13
CA VAL A 44 -11.66 1.58 -1.40
C VAL A 44 -12.23 2.63 -2.35
N GLY A 45 -11.62 2.82 -3.52
CA GLY A 45 -12.13 3.68 -4.59
C GLY A 45 -13.49 3.23 -5.12
N GLN A 46 -13.66 1.93 -5.37
CA GLN A 46 -14.96 1.36 -5.78
C GLN A 46 -16.05 1.57 -4.71
N ARG A 47 -15.71 1.38 -3.42
CA ARG A 47 -16.65 1.64 -2.31
C ARG A 47 -17.01 3.12 -2.21
N TYR A 48 -16.07 4.02 -2.50
CA TYR A 48 -16.33 5.46 -2.57
C TYR A 48 -17.26 5.82 -3.74
N GLU A 49 -17.02 5.27 -4.93
CA GLU A 49 -17.88 5.46 -6.10
C GLU A 49 -19.29 4.89 -5.88
N ALA A 50 -19.41 3.80 -5.13
CA ALA A 50 -20.69 3.21 -4.73
C ALA A 50 -21.41 4.00 -3.62
N GLY A 51 -20.77 5.02 -3.02
CA GLY A 51 -21.31 5.79 -1.90
C GLY A 51 -21.32 5.04 -0.56
N GLU A 52 -20.60 3.93 -0.46
CA GLU A 52 -20.42 3.18 0.79
C GLU A 52 -19.36 3.83 1.68
N TYR A 53 -18.30 4.36 1.07
CA TYR A 53 -17.21 5.09 1.72
C TYR A 53 -17.22 6.57 1.33
N PHE A 54 -16.69 7.43 2.19
CA PHE A 54 -16.62 8.86 1.98
C PHE A 54 -15.17 9.37 2.06
N LEU A 55 -15.00 10.69 2.07
CA LEU A 55 -13.70 11.33 2.11
C LEU A 55 -12.81 10.89 3.30
N PRO A 56 -13.32 10.71 4.53
CA PRO A 56 -12.50 10.25 5.65
C PRO A 56 -11.87 8.88 5.40
N GLU A 57 -12.62 7.93 4.85
CA GLU A 57 -12.14 6.59 4.52
C GLU A 57 -11.07 6.62 3.41
N LEU A 58 -11.24 7.49 2.40
CA LEU A 58 -10.23 7.70 1.37
C LEU A 58 -8.91 8.25 1.94
N VAL A 59 -9.00 9.25 2.83
CA VAL A 59 -7.83 9.86 3.48
C VAL A 59 -7.12 8.82 4.34
N MET A 60 -7.86 8.06 5.13
CA MET A 60 -7.33 7.00 6.00
C MET A 60 -6.62 5.90 5.19
N ALA A 61 -7.23 5.42 4.11
CA ALA A 61 -6.59 4.44 3.24
C ALA A 61 -5.28 4.96 2.62
N GLY A 62 -5.25 6.25 2.27
CA GLY A 62 -4.03 6.93 1.81
C GLY A 62 -2.93 7.00 2.88
N GLU A 63 -3.29 7.29 4.13
CA GLU A 63 -2.35 7.26 5.26
C GLU A 63 -1.80 5.85 5.51
N MET A 64 -2.67 4.83 5.50
CA MET A 64 -2.26 3.43 5.62
C MET A 64 -1.30 3.02 4.52
N LEU A 65 -1.57 3.39 3.26
CA LEU A 65 -0.68 3.13 2.13
C LEU A 65 0.70 3.79 2.33
N ASN A 66 0.72 5.02 2.84
CA ASN A 66 1.97 5.75 3.12
C ASN A 66 2.80 5.04 4.19
N GLN A 67 2.17 4.59 5.27
CA GLN A 67 2.84 3.84 6.35
C GLN A 67 3.37 2.48 5.86
N ILE A 68 2.57 1.72 5.11
CA ILE A 68 3.00 0.45 4.51
C ILE A 68 4.19 0.69 3.58
N THR A 69 4.13 1.72 2.74
CA THR A 69 5.24 2.08 1.84
C THR A 69 6.50 2.45 2.63
N ALA A 70 6.37 3.12 3.78
CA ALA A 70 7.51 3.44 4.63
C ALA A 70 8.17 2.18 5.24
N LEU A 71 7.37 1.16 5.59
CA LEU A 71 7.88 -0.14 6.08
C LEU A 71 8.57 -0.95 4.98
N VAL A 72 8.07 -0.86 3.74
CA VAL A 72 8.57 -1.67 2.61
C VAL A 72 9.78 -1.02 1.91
N LYS A 73 9.90 0.31 1.94
CA LYS A 73 11.01 1.08 1.32
C LYS A 73 12.42 0.56 1.64
N PRO A 74 12.77 0.22 2.90
CA PRO A 74 14.09 -0.31 3.24
C PRO A 74 14.41 -1.62 2.50
N GLU A 75 13.42 -2.51 2.35
CA GLU A 75 13.62 -3.78 1.63
C GLU A 75 13.74 -3.58 0.13
N LEU A 76 12.96 -2.65 -0.45
CA LEU A 76 13.11 -2.26 -1.86
C LEU A 76 14.49 -1.69 -2.16
N ALA A 77 15.09 -0.95 -1.23
CA ALA A 77 16.42 -0.38 -1.39
C ALA A 77 17.55 -1.42 -1.34
N LYS A 78 17.29 -2.60 -0.76
CA LYS A 78 18.24 -3.74 -0.74
C LYS A 78 18.22 -4.55 -2.03
N LEU A 79 17.16 -4.43 -2.84
CA LEU A 79 17.13 -5.07 -4.16
C LEU A 79 18.23 -4.49 -5.05
N PRO A 80 18.81 -5.29 -5.98
CA PRO A 80 19.83 -4.82 -6.90
C PRO A 80 19.36 -3.53 -7.56
N GLN A 81 20.20 -2.49 -7.55
CA GLN A 81 19.81 -1.21 -8.16
C GLN A 81 19.45 -1.44 -9.61
N VAL A 82 18.16 -1.27 -9.92
CA VAL A 82 17.69 -1.15 -11.29
C VAL A 82 18.43 0.03 -11.90
N GLU A 83 19.09 -0.19 -13.04
CA GLU A 83 19.79 0.85 -13.79
C GLU A 83 18.89 2.08 -13.91
N ARG A 84 19.35 3.22 -13.36
CA ARG A 84 18.59 4.47 -13.40
C ARG A 84 18.45 4.93 -14.85
N LYS A 85 17.30 4.64 -15.47
CA LYS A 85 17.02 5.02 -16.86
C LYS A 85 16.86 6.53 -17.10
N GLY A 86 16.75 7.34 -16.04
CA GLY A 86 16.64 8.80 -16.13
C GLY A 86 16.11 9.44 -14.85
N LYS A 87 15.95 10.77 -14.87
CA LYS A 87 15.25 11.55 -13.83
C LYS A 87 13.90 12.01 -14.37
N VAL A 88 12.84 11.86 -13.57
CA VAL A 88 11.47 12.30 -13.94
C VAL A 88 11.01 13.34 -12.92
N LEU A 89 10.42 14.44 -13.42
CA LEU A 89 9.71 15.43 -12.60
C LEU A 89 8.22 15.09 -12.66
N ILE A 90 7.60 14.89 -11.50
CA ILE A 90 6.16 14.63 -11.37
C ILE A 90 5.53 15.85 -10.69
N GLY A 91 4.47 16.38 -11.30
CA GLY A 91 3.67 17.48 -10.75
C GLY A 91 2.18 17.22 -10.97
N THR A 92 1.37 17.53 -9.96
CA THR A 92 -0.10 17.57 -10.03
C THR A 92 -0.54 19.01 -10.27
N VAL A 93 -1.43 19.24 -11.25
CA VAL A 93 -1.98 20.57 -11.59
C VAL A 93 -3.07 21.03 -10.64
#